data_AF-A0A535FFE8-F1
#
_entry.id   AF-A0A535FFE8-F1
#
_cell.length_a   1.000
_cell.length_b   1.000
_cell.length_c   1.000
_cell.angle_alpha   90.00
_cell.angle_beta   90.00
_cell.angle_gamma   90.00
#
_symmetry.space_group_name_H-M   'P 1'
#
loop_
_entity.id
_entity.type
_entity.pdbx_description
1 polymer ?
#
loop_
_entity_poly.entity_id
_entity_poly.type
_entity_poly.pdbx_seq_one_letter_code
_entity_poly.pdbx_strand_id
1 'polypeptide(L)'
;MTKRCTGQRLGTCSLIVFCTLAVLLTACASPQATSNTSLSSISNMLPLAHSVSLPALQTSCPTNGMARAAIMRPLALGKRQNLVYIYNEVPVNTSTAFGHLERYDVAMGKRTEIVTSGIAIQSAQVSADGQWVLFISTPDPRSDPQHNGMLQLVRMDGQQLQTLFCFPHLSNADRA
;
A
#
# COMPACT_ATOMS: atom_id res chain seq x y z
N MET A 1 -51.15 -26.02 -21.48
CA MET A 1 -51.81 -24.88 -22.17
C MET A 1 -50.76 -23.86 -22.55
N THR A 2 -50.36 -23.94 -23.81
CA THR A 2 -49.35 -23.13 -24.49
C THR A 2 -49.96 -21.83 -24.98
N LYS A 3 -49.27 -20.70 -24.78
CA LYS A 3 -49.43 -19.51 -25.63
C LYS A 3 -48.07 -19.17 -26.25
N ARG A 4 -47.94 -19.49 -27.53
CA ARG A 4 -46.98 -18.88 -28.44
C ARG A 4 -47.56 -17.55 -28.92
N CYS A 5 -46.74 -16.53 -29.02
CA CYS A 5 -46.83 -15.55 -30.12
C CYS A 5 -45.43 -15.34 -30.69
N THR A 6 -45.39 -15.40 -32.00
CA THR A 6 -44.25 -15.38 -32.92
C THR A 6 -44.23 -14.01 -33.62
N GLY A 7 -43.06 -13.51 -34.05
CA GLY A 7 -42.95 -12.44 -35.07
C GLY A 7 -41.88 -11.39 -34.77
N GLN A 8 -40.58 -11.58 -35.06
CA GLN A 8 -39.84 -11.35 -36.33
C GLN A 8 -39.73 -9.89 -36.81
N ARG A 9 -38.48 -9.37 -36.86
CA ARG A 9 -37.83 -8.56 -37.93
C ARG A 9 -36.43 -8.15 -37.41
N LEU A 10 -35.34 -8.82 -37.77
CA LEU A 10 -34.55 -8.75 -39.01
C LEU A 10 -34.04 -7.33 -39.32
N GLY A 11 -32.72 -7.09 -39.18
CA GLY A 11 -32.06 -5.97 -39.86
C GLY A 11 -30.91 -5.30 -39.11
N THR A 12 -29.68 -5.74 -39.41
CA THR A 12 -28.48 -4.89 -39.55
C THR A 12 -27.99 -4.08 -38.34
N CYS A 13 -27.16 -4.69 -37.48
CA CYS A 13 -26.15 -3.99 -36.68
C CYS A 13 -24.84 -4.80 -36.57
N SER A 14 -24.52 -5.59 -37.61
CA SER A 14 -23.42 -6.56 -37.61
C SER A 14 -22.26 -6.18 -38.55
N LEU A 15 -21.98 -4.89 -38.72
CA LEU A 15 -20.92 -4.42 -39.63
C LEU A 15 -19.97 -3.34 -39.06
N ILE A 16 -20.15 -2.88 -37.81
CA ILE A 16 -19.32 -1.78 -37.26
C ILE A 16 -18.21 -2.29 -36.30
N VAL A 17 -18.34 -3.47 -35.71
CA VAL A 17 -17.38 -3.94 -34.69
C VAL A 17 -16.15 -4.67 -35.28
N PHE A 18 -16.24 -5.15 -36.53
CA PHE A 18 -15.11 -5.79 -37.20
C PHE A 18 -14.06 -4.81 -37.76
N CYS A 19 -14.35 -3.50 -37.79
CA CYS A 19 -13.43 -2.51 -38.37
C CYS A 19 -12.45 -1.90 -37.36
N THR A 20 -12.64 -2.10 -36.05
CA THR A 20 -11.74 -1.56 -35.01
C THR A 20 -10.71 -2.58 -34.49
N LEU A 21 -10.84 -3.85 -34.85
CA LEU A 21 -9.93 -4.93 -34.41
C LEU A 21 -8.69 -5.10 -35.32
N ALA A 22 -8.56 -4.32 -36.40
CA ALA A 22 -7.48 -4.47 -37.39
C ALA A 22 -6.46 -3.30 -37.42
N VAL A 23 -6.58 -2.28 -36.55
CA VAL A 23 -5.82 -1.01 -36.70
C VAL A 23 -4.77 -0.74 -35.59
N LEU A 24 -4.57 -1.63 -34.61
CA LEU A 24 -3.57 -1.40 -33.54
C LEU A 24 -2.33 -2.31 -33.58
N LEU A 25 -2.15 -3.08 -34.67
CA LEU A 25 -0.95 -3.89 -34.91
C LEU A 25 -0.04 -3.24 -35.96
N THR A 26 0.45 -2.03 -35.73
CA THR A 26 1.55 -1.48 -36.54
C THR A 26 2.38 -0.42 -35.81
N ALA A 27 3.67 -0.76 -35.68
CA ALA A 27 4.83 0.11 -35.78
C ALA A 27 5.24 1.00 -34.58
N CYS A 28 6.28 0.53 -33.87
CA CYS A 28 7.49 1.31 -33.58
C CYS A 28 8.69 0.33 -33.58
N ALA A 29 9.23 0.04 -34.76
CA ALA A 29 10.53 -0.59 -34.92
C ALA A 29 11.55 0.52 -35.21
N SER A 30 12.47 0.77 -34.30
CA SER A 30 13.52 1.79 -34.46
C SER A 30 14.79 1.17 -35.06
N PRO A 31 15.44 1.79 -36.06
CA PRO A 31 16.66 1.28 -36.67
C PRO A 31 17.88 1.42 -35.75
N GLN A 32 18.67 0.33 -35.66
CA GLN A 32 20.02 0.33 -35.10
C GLN A 32 20.96 1.14 -35.99
N ALA A 33 21.49 2.23 -35.45
CA ALA A 33 22.68 2.88 -35.97
C ALA A 33 23.91 2.24 -35.31
N THR A 34 24.65 1.46 -36.10
CA THR A 34 26.00 0.99 -35.79
C THR A 34 26.98 2.13 -35.97
N SER A 35 27.53 2.63 -34.87
CA SER A 35 28.73 3.48 -34.86
C SER A 35 29.90 2.71 -34.23
N ASN A 36 30.73 2.11 -35.08
CA ASN A 36 32.08 1.68 -34.70
C ASN A 36 33.00 2.87 -34.81
N THR A 37 33.53 3.44 -33.72
CA THR A 37 34.87 4.08 -33.70
C THR A 37 35.40 4.22 -32.27
N SER A 38 36.68 3.85 -32.15
CA SER A 38 37.69 4.18 -31.12
C SER A 38 37.54 3.68 -29.69
N LEU A 39 38.44 2.74 -29.36
CA LEU A 39 38.93 2.47 -28.02
C LEU A 39 39.37 3.77 -27.33
N SER A 40 38.85 4.01 -26.13
CA SER A 40 39.46 4.90 -25.15
C SER A 40 39.32 4.20 -23.80
N SER A 41 40.45 4.06 -23.12
CA SER A 41 40.60 3.41 -21.82
C SER A 41 39.66 4.03 -20.79
N ILE A 42 38.64 3.28 -20.36
CA ILE A 42 37.81 3.65 -19.20
C ILE A 42 38.29 2.80 -18.04
N SER A 43 39.00 3.44 -17.12
CA SER A 43 39.39 2.88 -15.83
C SER A 43 38.17 2.26 -15.14
N ASN A 44 38.30 1.01 -14.71
CA ASN A 44 37.41 0.36 -13.76
C ASN A 44 37.37 1.18 -12.45
N MET A 45 36.52 2.20 -12.40
CA MET A 45 36.07 2.75 -11.12
C MET A 45 34.92 1.88 -10.64
N LEU A 46 35.26 0.95 -9.75
CA LEU A 46 34.33 0.27 -8.88
C LEU A 46 33.36 1.32 -8.30
N PRO A 47 32.04 1.20 -8.48
CA PRO A 47 31.12 2.15 -7.89
C PRO A 47 31.26 2.04 -6.37
N LEU A 48 31.86 3.05 -5.76
CA LEU A 48 31.91 3.20 -4.32
C LEU A 48 30.46 3.33 -3.87
N ALA A 49 29.90 2.24 -3.34
CA ALA A 49 28.56 2.24 -2.79
C ALA A 49 28.51 3.25 -1.64
N HIS A 50 28.04 4.46 -1.94
CA HIS A 50 27.74 5.47 -0.94
C HIS A 50 26.51 4.96 -0.19
N SER A 51 26.74 4.30 0.95
CA SER A 51 25.69 3.95 1.88
C SER A 51 25.19 5.24 2.53
N VAL A 52 24.21 5.87 1.88
CA VAL A 52 23.48 6.97 2.52
C VAL A 52 22.79 6.38 3.75
N SER A 53 23.24 6.81 4.92
CA SER A 53 22.60 6.45 6.19
C SER A 53 21.16 6.97 6.15
N LEU A 54 20.20 6.04 6.10
CA LEU A 54 18.79 6.40 6.16
C LEU A 54 18.43 6.85 7.57
N PRO A 55 17.59 7.88 7.73
CA PRO A 55 17.18 8.33 9.06
C PRO A 55 16.55 7.19 9.86
N ALA A 56 16.68 7.28 11.18
CA ALA A 56 15.98 6.39 12.09
C ALA A 56 14.47 6.58 11.93
N LEU A 57 13.74 5.47 11.92
CA LEU A 57 12.28 5.49 11.89
C LEU A 57 11.77 5.96 13.24
N GLN A 58 10.72 6.76 13.23
CA GLN A 58 10.10 7.27 14.45
C GLN A 58 8.64 6.88 14.51
N THR A 59 8.24 6.38 15.67
CA THR A 59 6.86 6.00 16.00
C THR A 59 6.18 7.04 16.89
N SER A 60 6.91 8.04 17.38
CA SER A 60 6.36 9.17 18.12
C SER A 60 5.62 10.14 17.18
N CYS A 61 4.65 10.86 17.75
CA CYS A 61 3.95 11.90 17.01
C CYS A 61 4.92 12.99 16.51
N PRO A 62 4.78 13.43 15.25
CA PRO A 62 5.39 14.68 14.80
C PRO A 62 4.86 15.88 15.60
N THR A 63 5.49 17.04 15.44
CA THR A 63 4.95 18.31 15.93
C THR A 63 3.53 18.52 15.41
N ASN A 64 2.63 19.05 16.25
CA ASN A 64 1.22 19.27 15.91
C ASN A 64 1.07 20.01 14.58
N GLY A 65 0.20 19.48 13.71
CA GLY A 65 -0.03 20.03 12.37
C GLY A 65 1.05 19.72 11.33
N MET A 66 2.12 19.00 11.70
CA MET A 66 3.17 18.59 10.76
C MET A 66 3.07 17.10 10.41
N ALA A 67 3.36 16.78 9.16
CA ALA A 67 3.53 15.41 8.68
C ALA A 67 5.00 15.08 8.46
N ARG A 68 5.37 13.81 8.59
CA ARG A 68 6.70 13.28 8.25
C ARG A 68 6.65 12.57 6.91
N ALA A 69 7.72 12.74 6.13
CA ALA A 69 7.93 11.94 4.93
C ALA A 69 8.13 10.46 5.30
N ALA A 70 7.51 9.57 4.54
CA ALA A 70 7.67 8.14 4.73
C ALA A 70 9.06 7.66 4.28
N ILE A 71 9.73 6.88 5.11
CA ILE A 71 11.00 6.22 4.73
C ILE A 71 10.69 4.81 4.22
N MET A 72 10.89 4.59 2.92
CA MET A 72 10.45 3.40 2.20
C MET A 72 11.63 2.47 1.86
N ARG A 73 12.09 1.63 2.80
CA ARG A 73 13.15 0.65 2.50
C ARG A 73 12.56 -0.60 1.82
N PRO A 74 13.01 -0.96 0.60
CA PRO A 74 12.44 -2.07 -0.14
C PRO A 74 12.44 -3.40 0.63
N LEU A 75 11.41 -4.21 0.41
CA LEU A 75 11.28 -5.58 0.85
C LEU A 75 11.11 -6.48 -0.37
N ALA A 76 11.96 -7.50 -0.48
CA ALA A 76 11.76 -8.56 -1.45
C ALA A 76 10.58 -9.43 -1.02
N LEU A 77 9.39 -9.15 -1.57
CA LEU A 77 8.21 -9.98 -1.33
C LEU A 77 8.33 -11.30 -2.08
N GLY A 78 7.94 -12.39 -1.40
CA GLY A 78 7.77 -13.69 -2.05
C GLY A 78 6.56 -13.70 -2.98
N LYS A 79 6.43 -14.75 -3.80
CA LYS A 79 5.32 -14.94 -4.75
C LYS A 79 4.04 -15.52 -4.13
N ARG A 80 4.01 -15.66 -2.81
CA ARG A 80 2.91 -16.31 -2.10
C ARG A 80 1.74 -15.35 -1.96
N GLN A 81 0.53 -15.83 -2.23
CA GLN A 81 -0.68 -15.05 -2.00
C GLN A 81 -0.92 -14.90 -0.49
N ASN A 82 -1.13 -13.66 -0.07
CA ASN A 82 -1.36 -13.32 1.33
C ASN A 82 -2.63 -12.48 1.45
N LEU A 83 -3.35 -12.69 2.54
CA LEU A 83 -4.41 -11.79 3.00
C LEU A 83 -3.83 -10.89 4.09
N VAL A 84 -4.16 -9.61 4.04
CA VAL A 84 -3.85 -8.65 5.10
C VAL A 84 -5.18 -8.18 5.67
N TYR A 85 -5.36 -8.34 6.98
CA TYR A 85 -6.60 -7.95 7.63
C TYR A 85 -6.34 -7.32 8.98
N ILE A 86 -7.31 -6.52 9.40
CA ILE A 86 -7.36 -5.91 10.71
C ILE A 86 -8.34 -6.70 11.57
N TYR A 87 -8.00 -6.89 12.84
CA TYR A 87 -8.98 -7.17 13.87
C TYR A 87 -8.65 -6.35 15.10
N ASN A 88 -9.68 -5.95 15.84
CA ASN A 88 -9.55 -5.22 17.09
C ASN A 88 -10.09 -6.12 18.18
N GLU A 89 -9.26 -6.44 19.17
CA GLU A 89 -9.63 -7.34 20.25
C GLU A 89 -9.73 -6.61 21.58
N VAL A 90 -10.56 -7.14 22.47
CA VAL A 90 -10.61 -6.75 23.88
C VAL A 90 -10.36 -8.04 24.67
N PRO A 91 -9.16 -8.22 25.27
CA PRO A 91 -8.85 -9.42 26.01
C PRO A 91 -9.83 -9.65 27.14
N VAL A 92 -10.15 -10.93 27.39
CA VAL A 92 -11.10 -11.33 28.43
C VAL A 92 -10.67 -10.76 29.79
N ASN A 93 -11.62 -10.24 30.55
CA ASN A 93 -11.42 -9.60 31.86
C ASN A 93 -10.61 -8.29 31.82
N THR A 94 -10.48 -7.65 30.66
CA THR A 94 -9.87 -6.32 30.54
C THR A 94 -10.84 -5.35 29.86
N SER A 95 -10.65 -4.05 30.11
CA SER A 95 -11.37 -2.97 29.40
C SER A 95 -10.45 -2.28 28.37
N THR A 96 -9.29 -2.88 28.08
CA THR A 96 -8.30 -2.32 27.16
C THR A 96 -8.45 -3.03 25.82
N ALA A 97 -8.70 -2.28 24.76
CA ALA A 97 -8.72 -2.82 23.42
C ALA A 97 -7.31 -2.75 22.79
N PHE A 98 -7.05 -3.60 21.81
CA PHE A 98 -5.84 -3.59 21.00
C PHE A 98 -6.19 -3.73 19.53
N GLY A 99 -5.57 -2.91 18.69
CA GLY A 99 -5.68 -3.02 17.24
C GLY A 99 -4.57 -3.86 16.66
N HIS A 100 -4.92 -4.90 15.90
CA HIS A 100 -3.98 -5.82 15.27
C HIS A 100 -4.07 -5.76 13.76
N LEU A 101 -2.91 -5.78 13.11
CA LEU A 101 -2.77 -5.97 11.68
C LEU A 101 -2.03 -7.30 11.46
N GLU A 102 -2.67 -8.23 10.76
CA GLU A 102 -2.13 -9.56 10.51
C GLU A 102 -1.99 -9.87 9.03
N ARG A 103 -0.97 -10.66 8.72
CA ARG A 103 -0.77 -11.32 7.43
C ARG A 103 -1.12 -12.80 7.55
N TYR A 104 -1.97 -13.29 6.66
CA TYR A 104 -2.24 -14.72 6.51
C TYR A 104 -1.73 -15.23 5.18
N ASP A 105 -0.82 -16.19 5.26
CA ASP A 105 -0.32 -16.93 4.10
C ASP A 105 -1.33 -18.03 3.74
N VAL A 106 -2.00 -17.85 2.59
CA VAL A 106 -3.10 -18.73 2.17
C VAL A 106 -2.62 -20.15 1.88
N ALA A 107 -1.41 -20.31 1.35
CA ALA A 107 -0.89 -21.61 0.96
C ALA A 107 -0.33 -22.41 2.15
N MET A 108 0.14 -21.74 3.21
CA MET A 108 0.65 -22.38 4.44
C MET A 108 -0.38 -22.44 5.57
N GLY A 109 -1.47 -21.70 5.46
CA GLY A 109 -2.41 -21.51 6.56
C GLY A 109 -1.79 -20.79 7.77
N LYS A 110 -0.71 -20.01 7.56
CA LYS A 110 0.07 -19.40 8.65
C LYS A 110 -0.31 -17.94 8.83
N ARG A 111 -0.64 -17.56 10.06
CA ARG A 111 -0.80 -16.16 10.49
C ARG A 111 0.54 -15.60 10.96
N THR A 112 0.76 -14.32 10.73
CA THR A 112 1.92 -13.57 11.18
C THR A 112 1.46 -12.17 11.53
N GLU A 113 1.64 -11.76 12.78
CA GLU A 113 1.39 -10.39 13.20
C GLU A 113 2.34 -9.46 12.44
N ILE A 114 1.78 -8.41 11.81
CA ILE A 114 2.54 -7.31 11.23
C ILE A 114 2.78 -6.27 12.31
N VAL A 115 1.72 -5.81 12.97
CA VAL A 115 1.83 -4.84 14.06
C VAL A 115 0.61 -4.88 14.97
N THR A 116 0.85 -4.65 16.25
CA THR A 116 -0.16 -4.23 17.22
C THR A 116 0.01 -2.73 17.49
N SER A 117 -1.04 -1.93 17.33
CA SER A 117 -0.95 -0.49 17.53
C SER A 117 -2.24 0.14 18.05
N GLY A 118 -2.10 0.89 19.15
CA GLY A 118 -3.21 1.60 19.78
C GLY A 118 -4.31 0.67 20.25
N ILE A 119 -5.48 1.25 20.52
CA ILE A 119 -6.68 0.54 20.95
C ILE A 119 -7.52 0.01 19.79
N ALA A 120 -7.30 0.54 18.59
CA ALA A 120 -7.94 0.08 17.37
C ALA A 120 -7.11 0.49 16.14
N ILE A 121 -7.14 -0.34 15.10
CA ILE A 121 -6.67 -0.01 13.75
C ILE A 121 -7.88 0.06 12.81
N GLN A 122 -7.82 0.98 11.85
CA GLN A 122 -8.86 1.20 10.84
C GLN A 122 -8.27 1.72 9.52
N SER A 123 -9.07 1.61 8.45
CA SER A 123 -8.77 2.21 7.13
C SER A 123 -7.41 1.80 6.55
N ALA A 124 -7.01 0.54 6.70
CA ALA A 124 -5.77 0.05 6.11
C ALA A 124 -5.82 0.02 4.57
N GLN A 125 -4.71 0.39 3.96
CA GLN A 125 -4.46 0.30 2.53
C GLN A 125 -3.11 -0.35 2.29
N VAL A 126 -3.07 -1.33 1.39
CA VAL A 126 -1.84 -1.96 0.95
C VAL A 126 -1.29 -1.20 -0.26
N SER A 127 0.01 -0.91 -0.28
CA SER A 127 0.65 -0.27 -1.42
C SER A 127 0.55 -1.14 -2.69
N ALA A 128 0.62 -0.52 -3.88
CA ALA A 128 0.48 -1.23 -5.15
C ALA A 128 1.55 -2.33 -5.36
N ASP A 129 2.74 -2.15 -4.79
CA ASP A 129 3.82 -3.13 -4.81
C ASP A 129 3.69 -4.19 -3.69
N GLY A 130 2.69 -4.07 -2.83
CA GLY A 130 2.42 -4.98 -1.71
C GLY A 130 3.39 -4.86 -0.53
N GLN A 131 4.33 -3.93 -0.55
CA GLN A 131 5.42 -3.89 0.43
C GLN A 131 5.05 -3.16 1.73
N TRP A 132 4.00 -2.34 1.70
CA TRP A 132 3.65 -1.45 2.79
C TRP A 132 2.16 -1.49 3.09
N VAL A 133 1.83 -1.22 4.35
CA VAL A 133 0.46 -1.02 4.82
C VAL A 133 0.37 0.33 5.50
N LEU A 134 -0.45 1.22 4.94
CA LEU A 134 -0.82 2.51 5.52
C LEU A 134 -2.13 2.33 6.27
N PHE A 135 -2.22 2.79 7.51
CA PHE A 135 -3.43 2.63 8.32
C PHE A 135 -3.58 3.79 9.31
N ILE A 136 -4.75 3.90 9.91
CA ILE A 136 -5.01 4.81 11.01
C ILE A 136 -5.18 3.99 12.28
N SER A 137 -4.42 4.31 13.33
CA SER A 137 -4.64 3.73 14.66
C SER A 137 -5.25 4.77 15.60
N THR A 138 -6.05 4.32 16.55
CA THR A 138 -6.54 5.15 17.66
C THR A 138 -5.60 4.93 18.84
N PRO A 139 -4.86 5.95 19.32
CA PRO A 139 -3.98 5.77 20.47
C PRO A 139 -4.77 5.46 21.74
N ASP A 140 -4.13 4.85 22.74
CA ASP A 140 -4.72 4.75 24.07
C ASP A 140 -4.73 6.16 24.70
N PRO A 141 -5.89 6.72 25.08
CA PRO A 141 -5.99 8.07 25.65
C PRO A 141 -5.21 8.25 26.96
N ARG A 142 -4.85 7.16 27.65
CA ARG A 142 -3.97 7.19 28.83
C ARG A 142 -2.52 7.49 28.47
N SER A 143 -2.09 7.03 27.30
CA SER A 143 -0.72 7.22 26.78
C SER A 143 -0.59 8.48 25.93
N ASP A 144 -1.62 8.81 25.16
CA ASP A 144 -1.66 9.99 24.30
C ASP A 144 -3.05 10.64 24.37
N PRO A 145 -3.27 11.53 25.35
CA PRO A 145 -4.55 12.21 25.52
C PRO A 145 -4.76 13.33 24.50
N GLN A 146 -3.74 13.69 23.71
CA GLN A 146 -3.80 14.87 22.83
C GLN A 146 -4.26 14.52 21.42
N HIS A 147 -4.21 13.25 21.03
CA HIS A 147 -4.53 12.81 19.68
C HIS A 147 -5.67 11.79 19.69
N ASN A 148 -6.56 11.87 18.70
CA ASN A 148 -7.64 10.90 18.49
C ASN A 148 -7.35 9.90 17.36
N GLY A 149 -6.20 10.04 16.70
CA GLY A 149 -5.76 9.11 15.68
C GLY A 149 -4.30 9.34 15.27
N MET A 150 -3.67 8.31 14.72
CA MET A 150 -2.32 8.35 14.17
C MET A 150 -2.33 7.73 12.78
N LEU A 151 -1.87 8.47 11.77
CA LEU A 151 -1.59 7.92 10.45
C LEU A 151 -0.24 7.23 10.50
N GLN A 152 -0.22 5.92 10.27
CA GLN A 152 0.97 5.10 10.40
C GLN A 152 1.21 4.28 9.14
N LEU A 153 2.48 3.97 8.92
CA LEU A 153 2.93 3.10 7.85
C LEU A 153 3.82 2.01 8.44
N VAL A 154 3.61 0.77 8.02
CA VAL A 154 4.46 -0.36 8.40
C VAL A 154 4.78 -1.18 7.16
N ARG A 155 5.94 -1.83 7.16
CA ARG A 155 6.31 -2.75 6.09
C ARG A 155 5.59 -4.09 6.27
N MET A 156 5.36 -4.81 5.18
CA MET A 156 4.58 -6.06 5.15
C MET A 156 5.16 -7.19 6.01
N ASP A 157 6.42 -7.10 6.44
CA ASP A 157 7.08 -8.02 7.35
C ASP A 157 6.99 -7.60 8.83
N GLY A 158 6.23 -6.55 9.14
CA GLY A 158 6.07 -6.00 10.49
C GLY A 158 7.23 -5.12 10.95
N GLN A 159 8.27 -4.99 10.14
CA GLN A 159 9.35 -4.08 10.44
C GLN A 159 8.98 -2.66 10.03
N GLN A 160 9.77 -1.72 10.53
CA GLN A 160 9.77 -0.35 10.06
C GLN A 160 8.46 0.41 10.26
N LEU A 161 7.77 0.16 11.37
CA LEU A 161 6.65 0.99 11.78
C LEU A 161 7.10 2.45 11.93
N GLN A 162 6.33 3.37 11.36
CA GLN A 162 6.54 4.80 11.47
C GLN A 162 5.21 5.55 11.58
N THR A 163 5.22 6.62 12.36
CA THR A 163 4.07 7.52 12.52
C THR A 163 4.28 8.74 11.63
N LEU A 164 3.41 8.89 10.63
CA LEU A 164 3.50 9.94 9.62
C LEU A 164 2.80 11.22 10.06
N PHE A 165 1.69 11.11 10.79
CA PHE A 165 0.89 12.24 11.25
C PHE A 165 0.04 11.85 12.46
N CYS A 166 -0.24 12.79 13.37
CA CYS A 166 -1.18 12.60 14.47
C CYS A 166 -2.32 13.60 14.39
N PHE A 167 -3.54 13.10 14.47
CA PHE A 167 -4.76 13.90 14.43
C PHE A 167 -5.03 14.46 15.83
N PRO A 168 -4.99 15.79 16.03
CA PRO A 168 -5.23 16.36 17.34
C PRO A 168 -6.69 16.16 17.75
N HIS A 169 -6.91 16.03 19.05
CA HIS A 169 -8.24 16.15 19.63
C HIS A 169 -8.73 17.58 19.40
N LEU A 170 -9.75 17.77 18.55
CA LEU A 170 -10.35 19.09 18.39
C LEU A 170 -11.08 19.46 19.67
N SER A 171 -10.61 20.53 20.33
CA SER A 171 -11.35 21.14 21.42
C SER A 171 -12.44 22.04 20.84
N ASN A 172 -13.45 22.40 21.64
CA ASN A 172 -14.48 23.35 21.20
C ASN A 172 -13.88 24.73 20.84
N ALA A 173 -12.68 25.06 21.31
CA ALA A 173 -11.99 26.32 21.00
C ALA A 173 -11.40 26.35 19.58
N ASP A 174 -11.13 25.20 18.96
CA ASP A 174 -10.51 25.09 17.63
C ASP A 174 -11.54 25.05 16.49
N ARG A 175 -12.84 25.14 16.81
CA ARG A 175 -13.96 25.12 15.84
C ARG A 175 -14.52 26.51 15.52
N ALA A 176 -13.95 27.58 16.06
CA ALA A 176 -14.34 28.97 15.82
C ALA A 176 -13.39 29.62 14.80
#